data_AF-A0A7L3MK77-F1
#
_entry.id   AF-A0A7L3MK77-F1
#
_cell.length_a   1.000
_cell.length_b   1.000
_cell.length_c   1.000
_cell.angle_alpha   90.00
_cell.angle_beta   90.00
_cell.angle_gamma   90.00
#
_symmetry.space_group_name_H-M   'P 1'
#
loop_
_entity.id
_entity.type
_entity.pdbx_description
1 polymer ?
#
loop_
_entity_poly.entity_id
_entity_poly.type
_entity_poly.pdbx_seq_one_letter_code
_entity_poly.pdbx_strand_id
1 'polypeptide(L)' 'LEKVQMLEQAVNSFEGKKTDKKYLMIEEYLTKELLALDSVDPEGRADVRQARRDGVRKVQTILEKLEQKAE' A
#
# COMPACT_ATOMS: atom_id res chain seq x y z
N LEU A 1 10.13 4.13 4.63
CA LEU A 1 9.27 2.93 4.43
C LEU A 1 8.47 2.52 5.68
N GLU A 2 8.65 3.20 6.83
CA GLU A 2 7.96 2.85 8.08
C GLU A 2 6.43 2.82 7.97
N LYS A 3 5.83 3.77 7.24
CA LYS A 3 4.37 3.82 7.02
C LYS A 3 3.84 2.56 6.33
N VAL A 4 4.49 2.13 5.25
CA VAL A 4 4.09 0.92 4.50
C VAL A 4 4.24 -0.32 5.37
N GLN A 5 5.27 -0.39 6.22
CA GLN A 5 5.44 -1.51 7.17
C GLN A 5 4.36 -1.52 8.26
N MET A 6 3.97 -0.36 8.78
CA MET A 6 2.86 -0.25 9.74
C MET A 6 1.53 -0.66 9.10
N LEU A 7 1.27 -0.24 7.85
CA LEU A 7 0.07 -0.65 7.12
C LEU A 7 0.08 -2.16 6.84
N GLU A 8 1.22 -2.73 6.45
CA GLU A 8 1.38 -4.17 6.25
C GLU A 8 1.08 -4.96 7.54
N GLN A 9 1.56 -4.51 8.69
CA GLN A 9 1.20 -5.11 9.98
C GLN A 9 -0.29 -4.94 10.29
N ALA A 10 -0.86 -3.77 10.02
CA ALA A 10 -2.29 -3.52 10.23
C ALA A 10 -3.16 -4.45 9.36
N VAL A 11 -2.77 -4.70 8.11
CA VAL A 11 -3.40 -5.69 7.22
C VAL A 11 -3.23 -7.11 7.75
N ASN A 12 -2.02 -7.50 8.17
CA ASN A 12 -1.78 -8.83 8.71
C ASN A 12 -2.62 -9.13 9.96
N SER A 13 -2.88 -8.11 10.80
CA SER A 13 -3.77 -8.19 11.96
C SER A 13 -5.21 -7.72 11.67
N PHE A 14 -5.56 -7.44 10.42
CA PHE A 14 -6.93 -7.11 10.03
C PHE A 14 -7.74 -8.39 9.88
N GLU A 15 -8.95 -8.35 10.42
CA GLU A 15 -10.00 -9.36 10.33
C GLU A 15 -11.31 -8.58 10.41
N GLY A 16 -12.21 -8.82 9.46
CA GLY A 16 -13.42 -8.01 9.31
C GLY A 16 -13.94 -8.00 7.88
N LYS A 17 -14.80 -7.04 7.57
CA LYS A 17 -15.44 -6.88 6.27
C LYS A 17 -14.91 -5.65 5.54
N LYS A 18 -15.10 -5.60 4.22
CA LYS A 18 -14.74 -4.42 3.39
C LYS A 18 -15.47 -3.14 3.80
N THR A 19 -16.61 -3.26 4.49
CA THR A 19 -17.38 -2.14 5.03
C THR A 19 -16.85 -1.62 6.37
N ASP A 20 -15.90 -2.31 7.00
CA ASP A 20 -15.38 -1.89 8.29
C ASP A 20 -14.58 -0.61 8.15
N LYS A 21 -14.79 0.32 9.08
CA LYS A 21 -14.06 1.60 9.12
C LYS A 21 -12.54 1.37 9.11
N LYS A 22 -12.05 0.32 9.77
CA LYS A 22 -10.63 -0.05 9.80
C LYS A 22 -10.14 -0.48 8.42
N TYR A 23 -10.92 -1.25 7.66
CA TYR A 23 -10.60 -1.60 6.28
C TYR A 23 -10.46 -0.34 5.43
N LEU A 24 -11.51 0.50 5.42
CA LEU A 24 -11.55 1.73 4.62
C LEU A 24 -10.40 2.66 4.95
N MET A 25 -10.05 2.81 6.23
CA MET A 25 -8.88 3.60 6.63
C MET A 25 -7.58 3.03 6.07
N ILE A 26 -7.33 1.72 6.24
CA ILE A 26 -6.09 1.09 5.76
C ILE A 26 -5.99 1.20 4.23
N GLU A 27 -7.08 0.92 3.52
CA GLU A 27 -7.19 1.05 2.06
C GLU A 27 -6.92 2.49 1.59
N GLU A 28 -7.51 3.49 2.25
CA GLU A 28 -7.28 4.91 1.95
C GLU A 28 -5.80 5.28 2.13
N TYR A 29 -5.17 4.84 3.22
CA TYR A 29 -3.74 5.11 3.46
C TYR A 29 -2.83 4.44 2.44
N LEU A 30 -3.10 3.18 2.08
CA LEU A 30 -2.35 2.46 1.05
C LEU A 30 -2.49 3.15 -0.30
N THR A 31 -3.71 3.58 -0.67
CA THR A 31 -3.97 4.30 -1.91
C THR A 31 -3.25 5.64 -1.97
N LYS A 32 -3.22 6.39 -0.86
CA LYS A 32 -2.45 7.64 -0.77
C LYS A 32 -0.95 7.44 -0.97
N GLU A 33 -0.38 6.38 -0.39
CA GLU A 33 1.03 6.05 -0.60
C GLU A 33 1.31 5.60 -2.05
N LEU A 34 0.37 4.88 -2.68
CA LEU A 34 0.49 4.51 -4.09
C LEU A 34 0.52 5.74 -5.01
N LEU A 35 -0.39 6.70 -4.80
CA LEU A 35 -0.40 7.97 -5.54
C LEU A 35 0.88 8.78 -5.29
N ALA A 36 1.37 8.81 -4.06
CA ALA A 36 2.63 9.47 -3.73
C ALA A 36 3.81 8.82 -4.47
N LEU A 37 3.87 7.49 -4.54
CA LEU A 37 4.87 6.76 -5.30
C LEU A 37 4.77 7.04 -6.80
N ASP A 38 3.57 7.05 -7.37
CA ASP A 38 3.35 7.35 -8.79
C ASP A 38 3.74 8.79 -9.14
N SER A 39 3.57 9.73 -8.20
CA SER A 39 4.01 11.12 -8.37
C SER A 39 5.53 11.31 -8.37
N VAL A 40 6.31 10.30 -7.97
CA VAL A 40 7.78 10.37 -8.00
C VAL A 40 8.25 10.32 -9.46
N ASP A 41 8.75 11.46 -9.94
CA ASP A 41 9.48 11.54 -11.20
C ASP A 41 10.89 10.98 -11.02
N PRO A 42 11.29 9.94 -11.77
CA PRO A 42 12.63 9.41 -11.72
C PRO A 42 13.71 10.32 -12.29
N GLU A 43 13.40 11.40 -13.02
CA GLU A 43 14.37 12.32 -13.64
C GLU A 43 15.49 11.59 -14.42
N GLY A 44 15.15 10.47 -15.06
CA GLY A 44 16.12 9.63 -15.79
C GLY A 44 16.95 8.68 -14.90
N ARG A 45 16.86 8.75 -13.58
CA ARG A 45 17.56 7.85 -12.65
C ARG A 45 16.91 6.45 -12.58
N ALA A 46 17.70 5.42 -12.90
CA ALA A 46 17.20 4.04 -13.02
C ALA A 46 16.87 3.40 -11.67
N ASP A 47 17.68 3.70 -10.64
CA ASP A 47 17.47 3.33 -9.24
C ASP A 47 16.13 3.88 -8.71
N VAL A 48 15.76 5.12 -9.02
CA VAL A 48 14.45 5.68 -8.64
C VAL A 48 13.32 4.99 -9.36
N ARG A 49 13.46 4.74 -10.68
CA ARG A 49 12.44 3.98 -11.44
C ARG A 49 12.20 2.60 -10.84
N GLN A 50 13.26 1.96 -10.38
CA GLN A 50 13.17 0.65 -9.76
C GLN A 50 12.55 0.74 -8.36
N ALA A 51 13.05 1.63 -7.51
CA ALA A 51 12.50 1.84 -6.17
C ALA A 51 11.01 2.22 -6.19
N ARG A 52 10.58 3.05 -7.16
CA ARG A 52 9.18 3.38 -7.38
C ARG A 52 8.36 2.13 -7.73
N ARG A 53 8.80 1.36 -8.72
CA ARG A 53 8.12 0.13 -9.14
C ARG A 53 8.03 -0.89 -8.00
N ASP A 54 9.11 -1.06 -7.25
CA ASP A 54 9.15 -1.96 -6.11
C ASP A 54 8.21 -1.49 -4.99
N GLY A 55 8.16 -0.18 -4.73
CA GLY A 55 7.23 0.44 -3.80
C GLY A 55 5.77 0.22 -4.21
N VAL A 56 5.43 0.53 -5.47
CA VAL A 56 4.07 0.35 -6.02
C VAL A 56 3.65 -1.10 -5.91
N ARG A 57 4.52 -2.02 -6.35
CA ARG A 57 4.24 -3.47 -6.27
C ARG A 57 4.02 -3.91 -4.83
N LYS A 58 4.81 -3.42 -3.88
CA LYS A 58 4.64 -3.73 -2.46
C LYS A 58 3.29 -3.25 -1.93
N VAL A 59 2.90 -2.01 -2.22
CA VAL A 59 1.61 -1.45 -1.78
C VAL A 59 0.44 -2.22 -2.40
N GLN A 60 0.51 -2.56 -3.68
CA GLN A 60 -0.50 -3.40 -4.35
C GLN A 60 -0.65 -4.78 -3.69
N THR A 61 0.46 -5.45 -3.39
CA THR A 61 0.42 -6.74 -2.68
C THR A 61 -0.23 -6.62 -1.29
N ILE A 62 -0.03 -5.50 -0.58
CA ILE A 62 -0.65 -5.28 0.72
C ILE A 62 -2.16 -5.01 0.57
N LEU A 63 -2.58 -4.25 -0.45
CA LEU A 63 -4.00 -4.04 -0.78
C LEU A 63 -4.72 -5.36 -1.11
N GLU A 64 -4.13 -6.18 -1.98
CA GLU A 64 -4.68 -7.50 -2.33
C GLU A 64 -4.84 -8.39 -1.09
N LYS A 65 -3.87 -8.40 -0.18
CA LYS A 65 -3.98 -9.14 1.09
C LYS A 65 -5.10 -8.60 1.97
N LEU A 66 -5.27 -7.28 2.03
CA LEU A 66 -6.34 -6.65 2.79
C LEU A 66 -7.71 -7.06 2.21
N GLU A 67 -7.86 -7.04 0.89
CA GLU A 67 -9.06 -7.51 0.20
C GLU A 67 -9.35 -8.98 0.44
N GLN A 68 -8.32 -9.85 0.46
CA GLN A 68 -8.48 -11.28 0.72
C GLN A 68 -8.87 -11.57 2.18
N LYS A 69 -8.43 -10.73 3.12
CA LYS A 69 -8.78 -10.83 4.55
C LYS A 69 -10.13 -10.22 4.87
N ALA A 70 -10.62 -9.34 4.01
CA ALA A 70 -11.90 -8.68 4.15
C ALA A 70 -12.95 -9.45 3.34
N GLU A 71 -13.68 -10.31 4.03
CA GLU A 71 -14.75 -11.13 3.44
C GLU A 71 -15.98 -10.30 3.04
#